data_AF-A0A0F9EQC6-F1
#
_entry.id   AF-A0A0F9EQC6-F1
#
_cell.length_a   1.000
_cell.length_b   1.000
_cell.length_c   1.000
_cell.angle_alpha   90.00
_cell.angle_beta   90.00
_cell.angle_gamma   90.00
#
_symmetry.space_group_name_H-M   'P 1'
#
loop_
_entity.id
_entity.type
_entity.pdbx_description
1 polymer ?
#
loop_
_entity_poly.entity_id
_entity_poly.type
_entity_poly.pdbx_seq_one_letter_code
_entity_poly.pdbx_strand_id
1 'polypeptide(L)' 'MKITFEEYKKAIDNFLLRKVGLSSDDLPDICYRDNYDMNVSVARTARQAIENCGY' A
#
# COMPACT_ATOMS: atom_id res chain seq x y z
N MET A 1 1.56 16.87 10.50
CA MET A 1 2.75 15.99 10.47
C MET A 1 2.59 15.03 9.31
N LYS A 2 3.55 14.95 8.39
CA LYS A 2 3.60 13.81 7.45
C LYS A 2 3.99 12.58 8.26
N ILE A 3 3.24 11.49 8.11
CA ILE A 3 3.65 10.18 8.64
C ILE A 3 4.94 9.75 7.96
N THR A 4 5.73 8.92 8.62
CA THR A 4 6.94 8.31 8.03
C THR A 4 6.57 7.28 6.97
N PHE A 5 7.54 6.90 6.13
CA PHE A 5 7.34 5.81 5.16
C PHE A 5 6.96 4.48 5.84
N GLU A 6 7.52 4.19 7.02
CA GLU A 6 7.18 2.99 7.78
C GLU A 6 5.74 2.99 8.27
N GLU A 7 5.27 4.12 8.79
CA GLU A 7 3.87 4.29 9.19
C GLU A 7 2.93 4.21 7.98
N TYR A 8 3.37 4.74 6.84
CA TYR A 8 2.65 4.65 5.57
C TYR A 8 2.51 3.19 5.09
N LYS A 9 3.62 2.44 5.04
CA LYS A 9 3.64 1.03 4.65
C LYS A 9 2.77 0.19 5.58
N LYS A 10 2.90 0.37 6.89
CA LYS A 10 2.07 -0.30 7.90
C LYS A 10 0.58 -0.02 7.73
N ALA A 11 0.21 1.20 7.34
CA ALA A 11 -1.19 1.54 7.06
C ALA A 11 -1.72 0.83 5.80
N ILE A 12 -0.87 0.66 4.78
CA ILE A 12 -1.18 -0.13 3.58
C ILE A 12 -1.35 -1.60 3.94
N ASP A 13 -0.44 -2.20 4.69
CA ASP A 13 -0.53 -3.60 5.12
C ASP A 13 -1.84 -3.87 5.87
N ASN A 14 -2.19 -3.01 6.82
CA ASN A 14 -3.46 -3.12 7.53
C ASN A 14 -4.67 -3.06 6.60
N PHE A 15 -4.60 -2.29 5.51
CA PHE A 15 -5.67 -2.23 4.52
C PHE A 15 -5.73 -3.50 3.67
N LEU A 16 -4.59 -3.96 3.16
CA LEU A 16 -4.48 -5.15 2.32
C LEU A 16 -4.91 -6.41 3.08
N LEU A 17 -4.45 -6.57 4.33
CA LEU A 17 -4.82 -7.69 5.18
C LEU A 17 -6.34 -7.77 5.40
N ARG A 18 -7.00 -6.61 5.57
CA ARG A 18 -8.46 -6.55 5.73
C ARG A 18 -9.24 -6.83 4.44
N LYS A 19 -8.63 -6.63 3.28
CA LYS A 19 -9.31 -6.74 1.98
C LYS A 19 -9.08 -8.07 1.28
N VAL A 20 -7.83 -8.50 1.23
CA VAL A 20 -7.39 -9.68 0.47
C VAL A 20 -6.61 -10.68 1.33
N GLY A 21 -6.38 -10.38 2.62
CA GLY A 21 -5.65 -11.27 3.53
C GLY A 21 -4.14 -11.32 3.30
N LEU A 22 -3.61 -10.35 2.54
CA LEU A 22 -2.20 -10.27 2.13
C LEU A 22 -1.55 -8.99 2.62
N SER A 23 -0.22 -8.98 2.74
CA SER A 23 0.58 -7.78 3.04
C SER A 23 1.16 -7.15 1.76
N SER A 24 1.74 -5.96 1.89
CA SER A 24 2.48 -5.31 0.80
C SER A 24 3.72 -6.10 0.35
N ASP A 25 4.25 -6.98 1.21
CA ASP A 25 5.34 -7.88 0.85
C ASP A 25 4.85 -9.10 0.04
N ASP A 26 3.56 -9.43 0.13
CA ASP A 26 2.91 -10.53 -0.62
C ASP A 26 2.34 -10.09 -1.97
N LEU A 27 2.15 -8.78 -2.18
CA LEU A 27 1.59 -8.18 -3.41
C LEU A 27 2.67 -7.43 -4.20
N PRO A 28 3.51 -8.10 -5.01
CA PRO A 28 4.52 -7.43 -5.80
C PRO A 28 3.95 -6.96 -7.14
N ASP A 29 3.61 -5.67 -7.24
CA ASP A 29 3.72 -4.88 -8.50
C ASP A 29 3.59 -3.35 -8.27
N ILE A 30 4.04 -2.82 -7.12
CA ILE A 30 3.96 -1.39 -6.80
C ILE A 30 5.22 -0.88 -6.10
N CYS A 31 5.74 0.24 -6.58
CA CYS A 31 6.75 1.01 -5.85
C CYS A 31 6.09 1.85 -4.75
N TYR A 32 5.94 1.28 -3.56
CA TYR A 32 5.34 1.96 -2.40
C TYR A 32 6.08 3.24 -2.00
N ARG A 33 7.39 3.29 -2.26
CA ARG A 33 8.23 4.44 -1.93
C ARG A 33 7.91 5.65 -2.81
N ASP A 34 7.77 5.46 -4.12
CA ASP A 34 7.40 6.54 -5.03
C ASP A 34 6.03 7.10 -4.70
N ASN A 35 5.06 6.22 -4.39
CA ASN A 35 3.73 6.64 -3.97
C ASN A 35 3.76 7.47 -2.68
N TYR A 36 4.62 7.10 -1.72
CA TYR A 36 4.84 7.90 -0.52
C TYR A 36 5.46 9.28 -0.85
N ASP A 37 6.52 9.32 -1.65
CA ASP A 37 7.23 10.55 -2.02
C ASP A 37 6.33 11.51 -2.83
N MET A 38 5.44 10.95 -3.67
CA MET A 38 4.41 11.67 -4.42
C MET A 38 3.17 12.06 -3.59
N ASN A 39 3.11 11.71 -2.29
CA ASN A 39 1.97 11.94 -1.40
C ASN A 39 0.66 11.27 -1.88
N VAL A 40 0.76 10.12 -2.53
CA VAL A 40 -0.39 9.28 -2.86
C VAL A 40 -0.97 8.70 -1.57
N SER A 41 -2.29 8.76 -1.42
CA SER A 41 -2.95 8.26 -0.21
C SER A 41 -2.82 6.75 -0.04
N VAL A 42 -2.76 6.28 1.21
CA VAL A 42 -2.73 4.85 1.59
C VAL A 42 -3.82 4.05 0.88
N ALA A 43 -5.05 4.56 0.87
CA ALA A 43 -6.18 3.88 0.26
C ALA A 43 -6.02 3.73 -1.27
N ARG A 44 -5.49 4.75 -1.95
CA ARG A 44 -5.24 4.69 -3.40
C ARG A 44 -4.13 3.69 -3.71
N THR A 45 -3.05 3.71 -2.96
CA THR A 45 -1.93 2.78 -3.14
C THR A 45 -2.33 1.33 -2.86
N ALA A 46 -3.07 1.08 -1.79
CA ALA A 46 -3.56 -0.26 -1.48
C ALA A 46 -4.56 -0.78 -2.53
N ARG A 47 -5.42 0.10 -3.05
CA ARG A 47 -6.33 -0.26 -4.16
C ARG A 47 -5.56 -0.62 -5.43
N GLN A 48 -4.57 0.19 -5.79
CA GLN A 48 -3.72 -0.09 -6.94
C GLN A 48 -3.02 -1.45 -6.77
N ALA A 49 -2.58 -1.80 -5.54
CA ALA A 49 -1.89 -3.07 -5.28
C ALA A 49 -2.81 -4.26 -5.51
N ILE A 50 -4.07 -4.16 -5.06
CA ILE A 50 -5.11 -5.17 -5.29
C ILE A 50 -5.39 -5.32 -6.80
N GLU A 51 -5.61 -4.19 -7.50
CA GLU A 51 -5.93 -4.18 -8.93
C GLU A 51 -4.79 -4.75 -9.80
N ASN A 52 -3.53 -4.39 -9.50
CA ASN A 52 -2.37 -4.90 -10.23
C ASN A 52 -2.16 -6.41 -10.05
N CYS A 53 -2.50 -6.96 -8.89
CA CYS A 53 -2.37 -8.39 -8.63
C CYS A 53 -3.58 -9.22 -9.10
N GLY A 54 -4.59 -8.58 -9.72
CA GLY A 54 -5.76 -9.26 -10.28
C GLY A 54 -6.81 -9.71 -9.26
N TYR A 55 -6.87 -9.06 -8.10
CA TYR A 55 -7.88 -9.29 -7.05
C TYR A 55 -9.12 -8.40 -7.19
#